data_AF-A0A529ZJ95-F1
#
_entry.id   AF-A0A529ZJ95-F1
#
_cell.length_a   1.000
_cell.length_b   1.000
_cell.length_c   1.000
_cell.angle_alpha   90.00
_cell.angle_beta   90.00
_cell.angle_gamma   90.00
#
_symmetry.space_group_name_H-M   'P 1'
#
loop_
_entity.id
_entity.type
_entity.pdbx_description
1 polymer ?
#
loop_
_entity_poly.entity_id
_entity_poly.type
_entity_poly.pdbx_seq_one_letter_code
_entity_poly.pdbx_strand_id
1 'polypeptide(L)' 'DRAMGALVGGALGDALGMPTQLLSPARIAELYGHVEDFVAPAADHPVSKGLPAGAITDDTEQALLLGRILVE' A
#
# COMPACT_ATOMS: atom_id res chain seq x y z
N ASP A 1 -16.14 11.71 11.16
CA ASP A 1 -16.17 10.90 9.92
C ASP A 1 -15.05 11.23 8.95
N ARG A 2 -14.99 12.45 8.39
CA ARG A 2 -14.02 12.80 7.33
C ARG A 2 -12.54 12.56 7.69
N ALA A 3 -12.12 12.92 8.90
CA ALA A 3 -10.75 12.72 9.35
C ALA A 3 -10.38 11.22 9.43
N MET A 4 -11.27 10.41 10.02
CA MET A 4 -11.08 8.95 10.08
C MET A 4 -11.09 8.33 8.68
N GLY A 5 -12.00 8.76 7.81
CA GLY A 5 -12.05 8.31 6.42
C GLY A 5 -10.79 8.64 5.63
N ALA A 6 -10.15 9.79 5.91
CA ALA A 6 -8.88 10.15 5.29
C ALA A 6 -7.74 9.22 5.74
N LEU A 7 -7.64 8.93 7.05
CA LEU A 7 -6.60 8.04 7.58
C LEU A 7 -6.78 6.59 7.09
N VAL A 8 -8.01 6.06 7.19
CA VAL A 8 -8.33 4.70 6.73
C VAL A 8 -8.19 4.61 5.21
N GLY A 9 -8.69 5.59 4.46
CA GLY A 9 -8.56 5.64 3.01
C GLY A 9 -7.11 5.70 2.54
N GLY A 10 -6.26 6.46 3.25
CA GLY A 10 -4.81 6.47 3.02
C GLY A 10 -4.18 5.08 3.20
N ALA A 11 -4.49 4.40 4.31
CA ALA A 11 -3.99 3.06 4.59
C ALA A 11 -4.47 2.01 3.57
N LEU A 12 -5.72 2.11 3.12
CA LEU A 12 -6.26 1.24 2.06
C LEU A 12 -5.55 1.49 0.72
N GLY A 13 -5.31 2.76 0.37
CA GLY A 13 -4.61 3.13 -0.86
C GLY A 13 -3.16 2.66 -0.88
N ASP A 14 -2.46 2.81 0.25
CA ASP A 14 -1.11 2.28 0.47
C ASP A 14 -1.08 0.74 0.27
N ALA A 15 -1.92 0.00 1.00
CA ALA A 15 -1.98 -1.46 0.91
C ALA A 15 -2.39 -1.99 -0.48
N LEU A 16 -3.27 -1.28 -1.21
CA LEU A 16 -3.63 -1.61 -2.60
C LEU A 16 -2.49 -1.30 -3.58
N GLY A 17 -1.75 -0.22 -3.36
CA GLY A 17 -0.64 0.19 -4.22
C GLY A 17 0.63 -0.64 -4.01
N MET A 18 0.85 -1.13 -2.78
CA MET A 18 2.04 -1.87 -2.34
C MET A 18 2.55 -2.93 -3.32
N PRO A 19 1.74 -3.85 -3.87
CA PRO A 19 2.23 -4.90 -4.77
C PRO A 19 2.57 -4.43 -6.19
N THR A 20 2.21 -3.19 -6.54
CA THR A 20 2.37 -2.61 -7.89
C THR A 20 3.39 -1.48 -7.96
N GLN A 21 3.92 -1.03 -6.83
CA GLN A 21 4.89 0.06 -6.79
C GLN A 21 6.15 -0.28 -7.59
N LEU A 22 6.72 0.73 -8.25
CA LEU A 22 7.89 0.60 -9.12
C LEU A 22 7.69 -0.30 -10.36
N LEU A 23 6.50 -0.84 -10.59
CA LEU A 23 6.19 -1.65 -11.77
C LEU A 23 5.58 -0.79 -12.87
N SER A 24 5.84 -1.15 -14.12
CA SER A 24 5.15 -0.55 -15.26
C SER A 24 3.72 -1.10 -15.37
N PRO A 25 2.77 -0.37 -15.98
CA PRO A 25 1.43 -0.89 -16.23
C PRO A 25 1.41 -2.22 -16.98
N ALA A 26 2.34 -2.43 -17.93
CA ALA A 26 2.47 -3.69 -18.65
C ALA A 26 2.90 -4.84 -17.72
N ARG A 27 3.83 -4.58 -16.79
CA ARG A 27 4.27 -5.59 -15.81
C ARG A 27 3.19 -5.89 -14.77
N ILE A 28 2.42 -4.88 -14.36
CA ILE A 28 1.26 -5.06 -13.48
C ILE A 28 0.22 -5.96 -14.15
N ALA A 29 -0.11 -5.69 -15.43
CA ALA A 29 -1.05 -6.50 -16.19
C ALA A 29 -0.56 -7.94 -16.39
N GLU A 30 0.74 -8.14 -16.62
CA GLU A 30 1.34 -9.48 -16.75
C GLU A 30 1.28 -10.29 -15.44
N LEU A 31 1.58 -9.65 -14.30
CA LEU A 31 1.64 -10.32 -13.00
C LEU A 31 0.26 -10.55 -12.37
N TYR A 32 -0.62 -9.55 -12.48
CA TYR A 32 -1.85 -9.48 -11.68
C TYR A 32 -3.11 -9.30 -12.54
N GLY A 33 -2.98 -9.00 -13.84
CA GLY A 33 -4.11 -8.59 -14.66
C GLY A 33 -4.66 -7.23 -14.21
N HIS A 34 -5.89 -7.21 -13.68
CA HIS A 34 -6.48 -6.04 -13.05
C HIS A 34 -6.52 -6.23 -11.54
N VAL A 35 -5.99 -5.25 -10.79
CA VAL A 35 -5.95 -5.31 -9.33
C VAL A 35 -7.27 -4.75 -8.78
N GLU A 36 -8.14 -5.65 -8.31
CA GLU A 36 -9.46 -5.31 -7.74
C GLU A 36 -9.56 -5.60 -6.22
N ASP A 37 -8.55 -6.24 -5.64
CA ASP A 37 -8.50 -6.61 -4.22
C ASP A 37 -7.03 -6.56 -3.72
N PHE A 38 -6.83 -6.76 -2.43
CA PHE A 38 -5.50 -6.90 -1.84
C PHE A 38 -4.82 -8.16 -2.37
N VAL A 39 -3.67 -7.96 -3.01
CA VAL A 39 -2.84 -9.05 -3.53
C VAL A 39 -1.47 -9.03 -2.86
N ALA A 40 -0.88 -10.21 -2.70
CA ALA A 40 0.50 -10.31 -2.27
C ALA A 40 1.42 -9.86 -3.41
N PRO A 41 2.53 -9.16 -3.11
CA PRO A 41 3.54 -8.80 -4.09
C PRO A 41 4.18 -10.05 -4.70
N ALA A 42 4.53 -9.97 -5.98
CA ALA A 42 5.27 -11.03 -6.65
C ALA A 42 6.58 -11.38 -5.92
N ALA A 43 7.02 -12.62 -6.01
CA ALA A 43 8.19 -13.11 -5.27
C ALA A 43 9.49 -12.35 -5.62
N ASP A 44 9.57 -11.82 -6.84
CA ASP A 44 10.67 -11.01 -7.37
C ASP A 44 10.45 -9.50 -7.22
N HIS A 45 9.41 -9.07 -6.49
CA HIS A 45 9.08 -7.66 -6.32
C HIS A 45 10.26 -6.90 -5.67
N PRO A 46 10.63 -5.71 -6.18
CA PRO A 46 11.89 -5.06 -5.83
C PRO A 46 12.00 -4.66 -4.35
N VAL A 47 10.88 -4.23 -3.74
CA VAL A 47 10.88 -3.64 -2.39
C VAL A 47 9.93 -4.36 -1.43
N SER A 48 8.71 -4.66 -1.86
CA SER A 48 7.68 -5.28 -1.01
C SER A 48 7.71 -6.82 -0.92
N LYS A 49 8.71 -7.49 -1.51
CA LYS A 49 8.76 -8.97 -1.50
C LYS A 49 8.63 -9.53 -0.07
N GLY A 50 7.76 -10.53 0.09
CA GLY A 50 7.52 -11.19 1.37
C GLY A 50 6.51 -10.51 2.29
N LEU A 51 5.99 -9.32 1.94
CA LEU A 51 4.83 -8.76 2.63
C LEU A 51 3.56 -9.56 2.29
N PRO A 52 2.63 -9.73 3.25
CA PRO A 52 1.33 -10.34 2.96
C PRO A 52 0.43 -9.36 2.19
N ALA A 53 -0.59 -9.91 1.52
CA ALA A 53 -1.66 -9.11 0.94
C ALA A 53 -2.31 -8.20 2.00
N GLY A 54 -2.51 -6.92 1.67
CA GLY A 54 -3.14 -5.95 2.57
C GLY A 54 -2.19 -5.36 3.62
N ALA A 55 -0.89 -5.67 3.58
CA ALA A 55 0.08 -4.98 4.42
C ALA A 55 0.20 -3.51 4.00
N ILE A 56 0.11 -2.62 4.99
CA ILE A 56 0.50 -1.22 4.85
C ILE A 56 2.03 -1.12 4.70
N THR A 57 2.51 0.01 4.19
CA THR A 57 3.94 0.32 4.04
C THR A 57 4.34 1.55 4.86
N ASP A 58 5.54 2.06 4.60
CA ASP A 58 6.10 3.19 5.33
C ASP A 58 5.27 4.47 5.16
N ASP A 59 4.50 4.60 4.08
CA ASP A 59 3.55 5.71 3.88
C ASP A 59 2.56 5.83 5.06
N THR A 60 1.88 4.73 5.42
CA THR A 60 0.92 4.73 6.54
C THR A 60 1.62 4.84 7.89
N GLU A 61 2.75 4.13 8.06
CA GLU A 61 3.51 4.16 9.32
C GLU A 61 4.00 5.57 9.64
N GLN A 62 4.57 6.28 8.66
CA GLN A 62 5.06 7.65 8.81
C GLN A 62 3.92 8.65 8.99
N ALA A 63 2.79 8.47 8.29
CA ALA A 63 1.61 9.32 8.49
C ALA A 63 1.08 9.24 9.93
N LEU A 64 1.00 8.03 10.50
CA LEU A 64 0.58 7.83 11.89
C LEU A 64 1.60 8.35 12.90
N LEU A 65 2.90 8.18 12.62
CA LEU A 65 3.97 8.74 13.45
C LEU A 65 3.91 10.27 13.50
N LEU A 66 3.80 10.92 12.33
CA LEU A 66 3.64 12.36 12.24
C LEU A 66 2.38 12.83 12.97
N GLY A 67 1.25 12.14 12.76
CA GLY A 67 0.00 12.43 13.45
C GLY A 67 0.15 12.40 14.97
N ARG A 68 0.91 11.44 15.51
CA ARG A 68 1.21 11.37 16.94
C ARG A 68 2.01 12.57 17.43
N ILE A 69 3.09 12.93 16.73
CA ILE A 69 3.94 14.08 17.09
C ILE A 69 3.14 15.39 17.07
N LEU A 70 2.20 15.56 16.15
CA LEU A 70 1.40 16.79 16.02
C LEU A 70 0.37 16.98 17.14
N VAL A 71 -0.03 15.91 17.83
CA VAL A 71 -1.02 15.95 18.91
C VAL A 71 -0.40 15.83 20.30
N GLU A 72 0.92 15.74 20.37
CA GLU A 72 1.70 16.00 21.59
C GLU A 72 1.68 17.49 21.94
#